data_AF-A0A158FNX0-F1
#
_entry.id   AF-A0A158FNX0-F1
#
_cell.length_a   1.000
_cell.length_b   1.000
_cell.length_c   1.000
_cell.angle_alpha   90.00
_cell.angle_beta   90.00
_cell.angle_gamma   90.00
#
_symmetry.space_group_name_H-M   'P 1'
#
loop_
_entity.id
_entity.type
_entity.pdbx_description
1 polymer ?
#
loop_
_entity_poly.entity_id
_entity_poly.type
_entity_poly.pdbx_seq_one_letter_code
_entity_poly.pdbx_strand_id
1 'polypeptide(L)'
;MFVLQLGLIGLCIALLPLSYVWVKADDNKFRKLVWLTTFLTLDLIMFGGFTRLTDSGLGCPDWPGCYGTSSPFIAHAQIAAAHQAMPSGPVSLVKAWIEMLHRYFAMAIGVLIIAQAAIAWTARFKRRPLHVSPWWPTGILLLICVQGAFGAWTVTMKLQPVIVTLHLLLGLALLGALGWLAARQTPIPVHEPEAARWMPAALFGLALLIVQIALGGWVSTNYAVLACTDFPLCNGQWVPPMNFEHGFHLWRALGMTGDGDVISQDALVAIHWTHRTFAVVVVLYTLWLAFRLRRFESLRTPANGVLLLIVVQFLTGLSNIVLQWPLPIAVAHNGGAAILLLLLVMLNFRISSSRPGRAVLPARDVVSA
;
A
#
# COMPACT_ATOMS: atom_id res chain seq x y z
N MET A 1 11.54 -3.85 28.73
CA MET A 1 10.98 -2.52 29.06
C MET A 1 10.65 -1.68 27.82
N PHE A 2 11.53 -1.60 26.81
CA PHE A 2 11.30 -0.77 25.62
C PHE A 2 10.10 -1.20 24.74
N VAL A 3 9.77 -2.50 24.67
CA VAL A 3 8.58 -2.97 23.91
C VAL A 3 7.28 -2.39 24.46
N LEU A 4 7.15 -2.28 25.79
CA LEU A 4 6.00 -1.62 26.42
C LEU A 4 5.95 -0.14 26.05
N GLN A 5 7.10 0.55 26.04
CA GLN A 5 7.19 1.95 25.61
C GLN A 5 6.75 2.12 24.16
N LEU A 6 7.17 1.22 23.25
CA LEU A 6 6.72 1.23 21.85
C LEU A 6 5.20 1.08 21.74
N GLY A 7 4.61 0.14 22.49
CA GLY A 7 3.17 -0.03 22.57
C GLY A 7 2.44 1.22 23.07
N LEU A 8 2.99 1.89 24.09
CA LEU A 8 2.45 3.16 24.61
C LEU A 8 2.58 4.29 23.59
N ILE A 9 3.69 4.41 22.87
CA ILE A 9 3.86 5.40 21.79
C ILE A 9 2.80 5.19 20.71
N GLY A 10 2.62 3.96 20.23
CA GLY A 10 1.60 3.63 19.24
C GLY A 10 0.19 3.96 19.72
N LEU A 11 -0.12 3.66 20.99
CA LEU A 11 -1.39 4.02 21.62
C LEU A 11 -1.58 5.55 21.69
N CYS A 12 -0.59 6.30 22.16
CA CYS A 12 -0.64 7.76 22.25
C CYS A 12 -0.90 8.41 20.89
N ILE A 13 -0.24 7.94 19.83
CA ILE A 13 -0.48 8.43 18.47
C ILE A 13 -1.90 8.08 18.02
N ALA A 14 -2.38 6.86 18.29
CA ALA A 14 -3.73 6.42 17.93
C ALA A 14 -4.85 7.16 18.67
N LEU A 15 -4.58 7.69 19.88
CA LEU A 15 -5.57 8.48 20.64
C LEU A 15 -5.98 9.77 19.90
N LEU A 16 -5.12 10.36 19.07
CA LEU A 16 -5.46 11.53 18.27
C LEU A 16 -6.59 11.26 17.24
N PRO A 17 -6.47 10.30 16.31
CA PRO A 17 -7.56 9.94 15.41
C PRO A 17 -8.78 9.35 16.14
N LEU A 18 -8.60 8.60 17.23
CA LEU A 18 -9.72 8.10 18.03
C LEU A 18 -10.52 9.25 18.67
N SER A 19 -9.85 10.20 19.34
CA SER A 19 -10.54 11.35 19.93
C SER A 19 -11.27 12.17 18.87
N TYR A 20 -10.67 12.40 17.70
CA TYR A 20 -11.31 13.06 16.57
C TYR A 20 -12.63 12.38 16.15
N VAL A 21 -12.62 11.06 15.99
CA VAL A 21 -13.83 10.32 15.59
C VAL A 21 -14.93 10.42 16.67
N TRP A 22 -14.56 10.38 17.96
CA TRP A 22 -15.51 10.35 19.06
C TRP A 22 -16.11 11.73 19.37
N VAL A 23 -15.36 12.82 19.13
CA VAL A 23 -15.86 14.20 19.31
C VAL A 23 -16.78 14.66 18.16
N LYS A 24 -16.55 14.20 16.92
CA LYS A 24 -17.35 14.66 15.76
C LYS A 24 -18.82 14.20 15.82
N ALA A 25 -19.78 15.09 15.59
CA ALA A 25 -21.23 14.80 15.65
C ALA A 25 -21.81 13.72 14.68
N ASP A 26 -21.01 13.04 13.87
CA ASP A 26 -21.49 11.99 12.95
C ASP A 26 -22.00 10.77 13.71
N ASP A 27 -23.22 10.36 13.40
CA ASP A 27 -23.88 9.18 13.97
C ASP A 27 -23.08 7.89 13.74
N ASN A 28 -22.43 7.75 12.57
CA ASN A 28 -21.75 6.51 12.20
C ASN A 28 -20.24 6.59 12.49
N LYS A 29 -19.93 6.55 13.79
CA LYS A 29 -18.55 6.52 14.32
C LYS A 29 -17.71 5.39 13.72
N PHE A 30 -18.29 4.21 13.54
CA PHE A 30 -17.58 3.05 13.01
C PHE A 30 -17.16 3.27 11.55
N ARG A 31 -18.08 3.75 10.69
CA ARG A 31 -17.76 4.13 9.30
C ARG A 31 -16.63 5.14 9.24
N LYS A 32 -16.69 6.18 10.08
CA LYS A 32 -15.66 7.22 10.12
C LYS A 32 -14.31 6.68 10.57
N LEU A 33 -14.28 5.83 11.58
CA LEU A 33 -13.06 5.15 12.03
C LEU A 33 -12.44 4.34 10.89
N VAL A 34 -13.23 3.53 10.19
CA VAL A 34 -12.73 2.70 9.08
C VAL A 34 -12.16 3.56 7.96
N TRP A 35 -12.84 4.63 7.53
CA TRP A 35 -12.33 5.54 6.50
C TRP A 35 -11.06 6.26 6.94
N LEU A 36 -11.00 6.72 8.20
CA LEU A 36 -9.82 7.36 8.76
C LEU A 36 -8.64 6.39 8.81
N THR A 37 -8.85 5.15 9.26
CA THR A 37 -7.80 4.11 9.23
C THR A 37 -7.39 3.76 7.80
N THR A 38 -8.32 3.74 6.84
CA THR A 38 -8.00 3.52 5.42
C THR A 38 -7.09 4.62 4.89
N PHE A 39 -7.41 5.89 5.18
CA PHE A 39 -6.61 7.05 4.80
C PHE A 39 -5.22 7.02 5.44
N LEU A 40 -5.13 6.79 6.75
CA LEU A 40 -3.84 6.70 7.45
C LEU A 40 -2.99 5.52 6.95
N THR A 41 -3.61 4.41 6.55
CA THR A 41 -2.89 3.29 5.91
C THR A 41 -2.36 3.66 4.53
N LEU A 42 -3.12 4.42 3.73
CA LEU A 42 -2.64 4.95 2.44
C LEU A 42 -1.43 5.86 2.66
N ASP A 43 -1.52 6.81 3.59
CA ASP A 43 -0.43 7.71 3.95
C ASP A 43 0.80 6.94 4.45
N LEU A 44 0.60 5.90 5.27
CA LEU A 44 1.69 5.05 5.74
C LEU A 44 2.38 4.27 4.61
N ILE A 45 1.63 3.81 3.61
CA ILE A 45 2.20 3.15 2.43
C ILE A 45 3.05 4.14 1.63
N MET A 46 2.58 5.38 1.44
CA MET A 46 3.37 6.43 0.80
C MET A 46 4.63 6.75 1.62
N PHE A 47 4.52 6.83 2.94
CA PHE A 47 5.66 7.04 3.83
C PHE A 47 6.63 5.86 3.83
N GLY A 48 6.15 4.62 3.71
CA GLY A 48 7.00 3.45 3.50
C GLY A 48 7.75 3.50 2.18
N GLY A 49 7.09 3.97 1.11
CA GLY A 49 7.73 4.30 -0.16
C GLY A 49 8.84 5.34 0.03
N PHE A 50 8.56 6.44 0.75
CA PHE A 50 9.56 7.45 1.10
C PHE A 50 10.75 6.84 1.87
N THR A 51 10.52 6.06 2.93
CA THR A 51 11.58 5.37 3.71
C THR A 51 12.49 4.53 2.82
N ARG A 52 11.92 3.84 1.82
CA ARG A 52 12.68 3.05 0.86
C ARG A 52 13.49 3.92 -0.10
N LEU A 53 12.88 4.97 -0.64
CA LEU A 53 13.47 5.85 -1.66
C LEU A 53 14.53 6.80 -1.08
N THR A 54 14.53 7.02 0.24
CA THR A 54 15.59 7.74 0.98
C THR A 54 16.60 6.80 1.64
N ASP A 55 16.63 5.53 1.24
CA ASP A 55 17.52 4.48 1.76
C ASP A 55 17.58 4.43 3.28
N SER A 56 16.42 4.62 3.91
CA SER A 56 16.27 4.71 5.36
C SER A 56 15.80 3.39 6.00
N GLY A 57 15.49 2.37 5.19
CA GLY A 57 14.97 1.07 5.68
C GLY A 57 15.96 0.19 6.46
N LEU A 58 17.20 0.67 6.68
CA LEU A 58 18.22 0.04 7.52
C LEU A 58 18.88 1.07 8.46
N GLY A 59 18.16 2.16 8.79
CA GLY A 59 18.61 3.17 9.75
C GLY A 59 18.68 2.62 11.17
N CYS A 60 17.90 1.58 11.48
CA CYS A 60 17.95 0.81 12.72
C CYS A 60 18.32 -0.65 12.43
N PRO A 61 19.27 -1.25 13.16
CA PRO A 61 19.77 -2.60 12.86
C PRO A 61 18.85 -3.73 13.34
N ASP A 62 17.92 -3.42 14.24
CA ASP A 62 17.03 -4.34 14.95
C ASP A 62 15.55 -3.97 14.79
N TRP A 63 14.67 -4.87 15.20
CA TRP A 63 13.22 -4.70 15.23
C TRP A 63 12.67 -5.31 16.53
N PRO A 64 11.67 -4.71 17.20
CA PRO A 64 10.91 -3.51 16.82
C PRO A 64 11.56 -2.18 17.24
N GLY A 65 12.67 -2.23 18.00
CA GLY A 65 13.39 -1.07 18.50
C GLY A 65 14.45 -0.52 17.54
N CYS A 66 15.28 0.38 18.06
CA CYS A 66 16.48 0.90 17.41
C CYS A 66 17.64 0.85 18.40
N TYR A 67 18.65 0.03 18.11
CA TYR A 67 19.75 -0.32 19.00
C TYR A 67 19.27 -0.81 20.37
N GLY A 68 18.23 -1.65 20.40
CA GLY A 68 17.66 -2.20 21.65
C GLY A 68 16.85 -1.18 22.48
N THR A 69 16.55 -0.01 21.92
CA THR A 69 15.77 1.04 22.58
C THR A 69 14.48 1.36 21.82
N SER A 70 13.57 2.10 22.46
CA SER A 70 12.30 2.49 21.84
C SER A 70 12.39 3.72 20.94
N SER A 71 13.51 4.45 20.93
CA SER A 71 13.63 5.73 20.23
C SER A 71 15.07 6.04 19.80
N PRO A 72 15.29 6.58 18.57
CA PRO A 72 16.60 7.06 18.14
C PRO A 72 17.18 8.13 19.05
N PHE A 73 16.34 8.88 19.78
CA PHE A 73 16.80 9.82 20.80
C PHE A 73 17.58 9.13 21.93
N ILE A 74 17.14 7.95 22.36
CA ILE A 74 17.82 7.19 23.43
C ILE A 74 19.09 6.53 22.87
N ALA A 75 19.01 6.01 21.64
CA ALA A 75 20.11 5.36 20.95
C ALA A 75 21.09 6.32 20.22
N HIS A 76 21.00 7.63 20.45
CA HIS A 76 21.72 8.63 19.64
C HIS A 76 23.24 8.42 19.63
N ALA A 77 23.84 7.99 20.76
CA ALA A 77 25.26 7.73 20.87
C ALA A 77 25.69 6.53 20.01
N GLN A 78 24.94 5.42 20.05
CA GLN A 78 25.21 4.25 19.21
C GLN A 78 25.04 4.56 17.72
N ILE A 79 24.01 5.34 17.38
CA ILE A 79 23.76 5.77 16.00
C ILE A 79 24.90 6.67 15.49
N ALA A 80 25.37 7.62 16.31
CA ALA A 80 26.48 8.49 15.98
C ALA A 80 27.78 7.70 15.77
N ALA A 81 28.07 6.74 16.66
CA ALA A 81 29.24 5.86 16.51
C ALA A 81 29.16 5.01 15.23
N ALA A 82 28.00 4.44 14.91
CA ALA A 82 27.81 3.66 13.69
C ALA A 82 27.95 4.50 12.42
N HIS A 83 27.42 5.74 12.43
CA HIS A 83 27.56 6.66 11.30
C HIS A 83 29.01 7.13 11.13
N GLN A 84 29.73 7.39 12.22
CA GLN A 84 31.17 7.74 12.16
C GLN A 84 32.03 6.59 11.62
N ALA A 85 31.70 5.35 11.96
CA ALA A 85 32.42 4.17 11.47
C ALA A 85 32.20 3.92 9.97
N MET A 86 31.02 4.25 9.43
CA MET A 86 30.71 4.12 8.00
C MET A 86 29.84 5.30 7.52
N PRO A 87 30.44 6.45 7.17
CA PRO A 87 29.69 7.66 6.81
C PRO A 87 28.78 7.50 5.58
N SER A 88 29.19 6.69 4.61
CA SER A 88 28.40 6.34 3.42
C SER A 88 27.47 5.14 3.63
N GLY A 89 27.39 4.63 4.86
CA GLY A 89 26.60 3.45 5.21
C GLY A 89 25.09 3.72 5.30
N PRO A 90 24.32 2.68 5.69
CA PRO A 90 22.87 2.80 5.79
C PRO A 90 22.40 3.62 7.00
N VAL A 91 23.26 3.87 7.98
CA VAL A 91 22.88 4.48 9.27
C VAL A 91 23.21 5.97 9.28
N SER A 92 22.22 6.77 9.68
CA SER A 92 22.37 8.14 10.17
C SER A 92 21.21 8.44 11.13
N LEU A 93 21.31 9.51 11.93
CA LEU A 93 20.24 9.89 12.86
C LEU A 93 18.92 10.18 12.13
N VAL A 94 18.98 10.82 10.97
CA VAL A 94 17.80 11.13 10.14
C VAL A 94 17.15 9.84 9.62
N LYS A 95 17.96 8.92 9.07
CA LYS A 95 17.45 7.63 8.56
C LYS A 95 16.81 6.79 9.65
N ALA A 96 17.43 6.73 10.84
CA ALA A 96 16.88 6.03 12.01
C ALA A 96 15.52 6.63 12.46
N TRP A 97 15.37 7.96 12.43
CA TRP A 97 14.10 8.61 12.71
C TRP A 97 13.02 8.32 11.67
N ILE A 98 13.35 8.38 10.38
CA ILE A 98 12.42 8.04 9.31
C ILE A 98 11.88 6.62 9.50
N GLU A 99 12.78 5.66 9.77
CA GLU A 99 12.39 4.27 9.99
C GLU A 99 11.53 4.08 11.25
N MET A 100 11.92 4.68 12.37
CA MET A 100 11.17 4.56 13.63
C MET A 100 9.81 5.25 13.59
N LEU A 101 9.69 6.42 12.92
CA LEU A 101 8.41 7.07 12.68
C LEU A 101 7.46 6.16 11.89
N HIS A 102 7.99 5.46 10.88
CA HIS A 102 7.18 4.52 10.09
C HIS A 102 6.65 3.39 10.97
N ARG A 103 7.50 2.85 11.85
CA ARG A 103 7.11 1.81 12.84
C ARG A 103 6.08 2.33 13.85
N TYR A 104 6.22 3.55 14.36
CA TYR A 104 5.25 4.16 15.28
C TYR A 104 3.87 4.34 14.65
N PHE A 105 3.82 4.84 13.42
CA PHE A 105 2.57 4.99 12.68
C PHE A 105 1.94 3.62 12.35
N ALA A 106 2.74 2.61 12.00
CA ALA A 106 2.25 1.24 11.82
C ALA A 106 1.61 0.68 13.11
N MET A 107 2.24 0.88 14.27
CA MET A 107 1.68 0.50 15.57
C MET A 107 0.37 1.24 15.88
N ALA A 108 0.31 2.53 15.59
CA ALA A 108 -0.92 3.33 15.76
C ALA A 108 -2.06 2.79 14.90
N ILE A 109 -1.82 2.43 13.63
CA ILE A 109 -2.82 1.79 12.77
C ILE A 109 -3.26 0.44 13.33
N GLY A 110 -2.34 -0.34 13.90
CA GLY A 110 -2.66 -1.57 14.63
C GLY A 110 -3.66 -1.34 15.76
N VAL A 111 -3.45 -0.30 16.57
CA VAL A 111 -4.39 0.09 17.64
C VAL A 111 -5.76 0.49 17.07
N LEU A 112 -5.81 1.21 15.95
CA LEU A 112 -7.07 1.57 15.30
C LEU A 112 -7.84 0.34 14.78
N ILE A 113 -7.14 -0.64 14.22
CA ILE A 113 -7.75 -1.91 13.76
C ILE A 113 -8.24 -2.74 14.96
N ILE A 114 -7.49 -2.78 16.06
CA ILE A 114 -7.93 -3.38 17.32
C ILE A 114 -9.23 -2.71 17.81
N ALA A 115 -9.30 -1.38 17.77
CA ALA A 115 -10.52 -0.65 18.15
C ALA A 115 -11.71 -1.02 17.24
N GLN A 116 -11.50 -1.15 15.92
CA GLN A 116 -12.55 -1.60 15.00
C GLN A 116 -13.05 -3.02 15.34
N ALA A 117 -12.13 -3.96 15.60
CA ALA A 117 -12.48 -5.32 16.00
C ALA A 117 -13.25 -5.34 17.34
N ALA A 118 -12.77 -4.61 18.34
CA ALA A 118 -13.40 -4.49 19.64
C ALA A 118 -14.81 -3.90 19.56
N ILE A 119 -15.03 -2.85 18.75
CA ILE A 119 -16.36 -2.26 18.51
C ILE A 119 -17.29 -3.30 17.87
N ALA A 120 -16.82 -4.02 16.85
CA ALA A 120 -17.66 -5.00 16.16
C ALA A 120 -18.04 -6.19 17.04
N TRP A 121 -17.10 -6.72 17.83
CA TRP A 121 -17.38 -7.78 18.80
C TRP A 121 -18.29 -7.29 19.93
N THR A 122 -18.07 -6.09 20.46
CA THR A 122 -18.91 -5.49 21.49
C THR A 122 -20.35 -5.30 20.99
N ALA A 123 -20.52 -4.84 19.74
CA ALA A 123 -21.84 -4.71 19.13
C ALA A 123 -22.53 -6.08 19.00
N ARG A 124 -21.81 -7.12 18.59
CA ARG A 124 -22.31 -8.50 18.48
C ARG A 124 -22.75 -9.08 19.84
N PHE A 125 -21.96 -8.87 20.89
CA PHE A 125 -22.28 -9.36 22.24
C PHE A 125 -23.43 -8.58 22.89
N LYS A 126 -23.42 -7.25 22.75
CA LYS A 126 -24.48 -6.37 23.30
C LYS A 126 -25.73 -6.29 22.41
N ARG A 127 -25.80 -7.08 21.34
CA ARG A 127 -26.90 -7.09 20.35
C ARG A 127 -27.24 -5.69 19.81
N ARG A 128 -26.23 -4.83 19.65
CA ARG A 128 -26.40 -3.50 19.06
C ARG A 128 -26.45 -3.58 17.54
N PRO A 129 -27.23 -2.73 16.85
CA PRO A 129 -27.29 -2.73 15.40
C PRO A 129 -25.96 -2.24 14.82
N LEU A 130 -25.19 -3.16 14.24
CA LEU A 130 -24.01 -2.87 13.43
C LEU A 130 -24.02 -3.83 12.25
N HIS A 131 -24.15 -3.29 11.04
CA HIS A 131 -24.27 -4.06 9.80
C HIS A 131 -22.91 -4.54 9.28
N VAL A 132 -22.10 -5.11 10.16
CA VAL A 132 -20.84 -5.76 9.81
C VAL A 132 -20.64 -6.99 10.70
N SER A 133 -20.20 -8.09 10.08
CA SER A 133 -19.74 -9.25 10.86
C SER A 133 -18.40 -8.90 11.54
N PRO A 134 -18.21 -9.22 12.83
CA PRO A 134 -16.97 -8.95 13.55
C PRO A 134 -15.75 -9.72 13.01
N TRP A 135 -15.97 -10.76 12.21
CA TRP A 135 -14.90 -11.51 11.56
C TRP A 135 -14.16 -10.69 10.48
N TRP A 136 -14.78 -9.66 9.90
CA TRP A 136 -14.10 -8.76 8.96
C TRP A 136 -12.94 -7.99 9.60
N PRO A 137 -13.17 -7.16 10.64
CA PRO A 137 -12.07 -6.47 11.31
C PRO A 137 -11.11 -7.44 12.03
N THR A 138 -11.56 -8.65 12.41
CA THR A 138 -10.67 -9.69 12.95
C THR A 138 -9.70 -10.22 11.90
N GLY A 139 -10.16 -10.47 10.66
CA GLY A 139 -9.28 -10.84 9.55
C GLY A 139 -8.30 -9.74 9.16
N ILE A 140 -8.73 -8.47 9.20
CA ILE A 140 -7.87 -7.30 8.99
C ILE A 140 -6.81 -7.19 10.11
N LEU A 141 -7.18 -7.49 11.36
CA LEU A 141 -6.24 -7.56 12.48
C LEU A 141 -5.16 -8.63 12.26
N LEU A 142 -5.55 -9.83 11.82
CA LEU A 142 -4.59 -10.87 11.46
C LEU A 142 -3.66 -10.42 10.32
N LEU A 143 -4.21 -9.77 9.31
CA LEU A 143 -3.44 -9.27 8.16
C LEU A 143 -2.41 -8.21 8.57
N ILE A 144 -2.73 -7.28 9.49
CA ILE A 144 -1.72 -6.32 9.96
C ILE A 144 -0.64 -6.98 10.83
N CYS A 145 -0.95 -8.06 11.57
CA CYS A 145 0.09 -8.83 12.26
C CYS A 145 1.06 -9.49 11.26
N VAL A 146 0.53 -10.09 10.18
CA VAL A 146 1.36 -10.64 9.09
C VAL A 146 2.18 -9.54 8.42
N GLN A 147 1.57 -8.38 8.15
CA GLN A 147 2.27 -7.20 7.62
C GLN A 147 3.43 -6.76 8.53
N GLY A 148 3.21 -6.74 9.84
CA GLY A 148 4.24 -6.43 10.83
C GLY A 148 5.39 -7.43 10.83
N ALA A 149 5.09 -8.73 10.70
CA ALA A 149 6.12 -9.78 10.58
C ALA A 149 6.98 -9.60 9.32
N PHE A 150 6.35 -9.35 8.17
CA PHE A 150 7.08 -9.05 6.93
C PHE A 150 7.88 -7.74 7.05
N GLY A 151 7.35 -6.73 7.77
CA GLY A 151 8.07 -5.50 8.07
C GLY A 151 9.34 -5.76 8.88
N ALA A 152 9.28 -6.62 9.90
CA ALA A 152 10.46 -7.06 10.64
C ALA A 152 11.48 -7.78 9.74
N TRP A 153 11.01 -8.66 8.84
CA TRP A 153 11.87 -9.35 7.88
C TRP A 153 12.54 -8.43 6.86
N THR A 154 11.92 -7.29 6.49
CA THR A 154 12.62 -6.31 5.63
C THR A 154 13.93 -5.84 6.26
N VAL A 155 13.99 -5.71 7.58
CA VAL A 155 15.18 -5.26 8.32
C VAL A 155 16.12 -6.43 8.61
N THR A 156 15.60 -7.53 9.14
CA THR A 156 16.43 -8.68 9.54
C THR A 156 17.02 -9.43 8.34
N MET A 157 16.37 -9.39 7.17
CA MET A 157 16.87 -9.94 5.91
C MET A 157 17.49 -8.87 5.00
N LYS A 158 17.92 -7.73 5.56
CA LYS A 158 18.72 -6.69 4.85
C LYS A 158 18.12 -6.27 3.51
N LEU A 159 16.83 -5.96 3.51
CA LEU A 159 16.05 -5.49 2.36
C LEU A 159 16.04 -6.47 1.17
N GLN A 160 16.06 -7.79 1.44
CA GLN A 160 15.89 -8.82 0.42
C GLN A 160 14.70 -8.49 -0.52
N PRO A 161 14.90 -8.39 -1.86
CA PRO A 161 13.90 -7.80 -2.77
C PRO A 161 12.52 -8.44 -2.71
N VAL A 162 12.45 -9.78 -2.62
CA VAL A 162 11.15 -10.49 -2.56
C VAL A 162 10.39 -10.19 -1.27
N ILE A 163 11.10 -10.04 -0.14
CA ILE A 163 10.47 -9.76 1.16
C ILE A 163 9.91 -8.33 1.17
N VAL A 164 10.66 -7.36 0.66
CA VAL A 164 10.21 -5.97 0.57
C VAL A 164 9.03 -5.84 -0.40
N THR A 165 9.05 -6.57 -1.53
CA THR A 165 7.94 -6.59 -2.48
C THR A 165 6.69 -7.24 -1.88
N LEU A 166 6.83 -8.36 -1.16
CA LEU A 166 5.72 -9.01 -0.47
C LEU A 166 5.16 -8.13 0.65
N HIS A 167 6.01 -7.43 1.41
CA HIS A 167 5.56 -6.45 2.41
C HIS A 167 4.73 -5.32 1.79
N LEU A 168 5.11 -4.81 0.60
CA LEU A 168 4.30 -3.85 -0.15
C LEU A 168 2.93 -4.45 -0.55
N LEU A 169 2.92 -5.66 -1.13
CA LEU A 169 1.69 -6.30 -1.58
C LEU A 169 0.74 -6.63 -0.43
N LEU A 170 1.26 -7.07 0.72
CA LEU A 170 0.49 -7.29 1.94
C LEU A 170 -0.07 -5.97 2.51
N GLY A 171 0.72 -4.89 2.47
CA GLY A 171 0.25 -3.54 2.85
C GLY A 171 -0.89 -3.04 1.95
N LEU A 172 -0.79 -3.29 0.65
CA LEU A 172 -1.84 -2.96 -0.32
C LEU A 172 -3.07 -3.87 -0.17
N ALA A 173 -2.89 -5.14 0.19
CA ALA A 173 -4.00 -6.03 0.55
C ALA A 173 -4.72 -5.52 1.82
N LEU A 174 -3.97 -5.04 2.82
CA LEU A 174 -4.51 -4.41 4.02
C LEU A 174 -5.31 -3.15 3.67
N LEU A 175 -4.76 -2.29 2.82
CA LEU A 175 -5.42 -1.10 2.31
C LEU A 175 -6.72 -1.45 1.56
N GLY A 176 -6.67 -2.45 0.66
CA GLY A 176 -7.82 -2.93 -0.09
C GLY A 176 -8.90 -3.53 0.82
N ALA A 177 -8.52 -4.30 1.85
CA ALA A 177 -9.46 -4.86 2.82
C ALA A 177 -10.14 -3.78 3.68
N LEU A 178 -9.38 -2.78 4.12
CA LEU A 178 -9.91 -1.60 4.82
C LEU A 178 -10.83 -0.78 3.91
N GLY A 179 -10.43 -0.53 2.66
CA GLY A 179 -11.25 0.18 1.67
C GLY A 179 -12.55 -0.56 1.34
N TRP A 180 -12.51 -1.90 1.24
CA TRP A 180 -13.70 -2.73 1.08
C TRP A 180 -14.62 -2.64 2.30
N LEU A 181 -14.06 -2.72 3.52
CA LEU A 181 -14.82 -2.54 4.75
C LEU A 181 -15.45 -1.13 4.81
N ALA A 182 -14.71 -0.10 4.42
CA ALA A 182 -15.17 1.29 4.38
C ALA A 182 -16.34 1.46 3.39
N ALA A 183 -16.21 0.86 2.20
CA ALA A 183 -17.24 0.84 1.18
C ALA A 183 -18.50 0.11 1.67
N ARG A 184 -18.37 -1.00 2.40
CA ARG A 184 -19.51 -1.71 3.03
C ARG A 184 -20.28 -0.87 4.04
N GLN A 185 -19.62 0.07 4.71
CA GLN A 185 -20.26 0.98 5.65
C GLN A 185 -20.81 2.24 4.97
N THR A 186 -20.63 2.37 3.65
CA THR A 186 -21.09 3.53 2.88
C THR A 186 -22.32 3.13 2.06
N PRO A 187 -23.46 3.84 2.17
CA PRO A 187 -24.64 3.56 1.36
C PRO A 187 -24.34 3.61 -0.13
N ILE A 188 -24.98 2.73 -0.91
CA ILE A 188 -24.87 2.72 -2.37
C ILE A 188 -26.04 3.52 -2.94
N PRO A 189 -25.82 4.52 -3.81
CA PRO A 189 -26.87 5.41 -4.28
C PRO A 189 -27.96 4.72 -5.13
N VAL A 190 -27.57 3.80 -6.02
CA VAL A 190 -28.46 3.17 -7.00
C VAL A 190 -28.10 1.69 -7.16
N HIS A 191 -29.12 0.83 -7.23
CA HIS A 191 -28.96 -0.60 -7.54
C HIS A 191 -29.11 -0.83 -9.05
N GLU A 192 -28.05 -1.30 -9.70
CA GLU A 192 -28.01 -1.51 -11.16
C GLU A 192 -27.64 -2.97 -11.49
N PRO A 193 -28.60 -3.91 -11.58
CA PRO A 193 -28.33 -5.34 -11.77
C PRO A 193 -27.46 -5.65 -13.00
N GLU A 194 -27.60 -4.85 -14.06
CA GLU A 194 -26.78 -4.96 -15.27
C GLU A 194 -25.29 -4.72 -15.04
N ALA A 195 -24.88 -4.07 -13.95
CA ALA A 195 -23.49 -3.92 -13.59
C ALA A 195 -22.88 -5.26 -13.16
N ALA A 196 -23.66 -6.18 -12.59
CA ALA A 196 -23.17 -7.46 -12.06
C ALA A 196 -22.47 -8.34 -13.11
N ARG A 197 -22.86 -8.23 -14.40
CA ARG A 197 -22.22 -8.94 -15.52
C ARG A 197 -20.76 -8.53 -15.75
N TRP A 198 -20.35 -7.36 -15.24
CA TRP A 198 -18.98 -6.85 -15.36
C TRP A 198 -18.04 -7.37 -14.26
N MET A 199 -18.52 -8.19 -13.33
CA MET A 199 -17.69 -8.72 -12.25
C MET A 199 -16.42 -9.43 -12.74
N PRO A 200 -16.47 -10.35 -13.72
CA PRO A 200 -15.25 -11.02 -14.18
C PRO A 200 -14.22 -10.02 -14.75
N ALA A 201 -14.69 -9.02 -15.50
CA ALA A 201 -13.83 -7.98 -16.06
C ALA A 201 -13.23 -7.07 -14.97
N ALA A 202 -14.02 -6.72 -13.95
CA ALA A 202 -13.56 -5.92 -12.82
C ALA A 202 -12.52 -6.66 -11.96
N LEU A 203 -12.71 -7.97 -11.75
CA LEU A 203 -11.75 -8.81 -11.04
C LEU A 203 -10.46 -9.00 -11.84
N PHE A 204 -10.57 -9.21 -13.16
CA PHE A 204 -9.41 -9.32 -14.02
C PHE A 204 -8.62 -8.01 -14.08
N GLY A 205 -9.28 -6.85 -14.15
CA GLY A 205 -8.62 -5.55 -14.07
C GLY A 205 -7.89 -5.33 -12.74
N LEU A 206 -8.49 -5.76 -11.62
CA LEU A 206 -7.84 -5.73 -10.31
C LEU A 206 -6.60 -6.64 -10.29
N ALA A 207 -6.69 -7.86 -10.85
CA ALA A 207 -5.57 -8.79 -10.93
C ALA A 207 -4.41 -8.23 -11.78
N LEU A 208 -4.72 -7.64 -12.95
CA LEU A 208 -3.71 -6.97 -13.78
C LEU A 208 -3.00 -5.85 -13.03
N LEU A 209 -3.75 -5.00 -12.31
CA LEU A 209 -3.14 -3.95 -11.52
C LEU A 209 -2.24 -4.50 -10.40
N ILE A 210 -2.66 -5.57 -9.71
CA ILE A 210 -1.83 -6.20 -8.67
C ILE A 210 -0.51 -6.70 -9.25
N VAL A 211 -0.54 -7.33 -10.44
CA VAL A 211 0.69 -7.75 -11.13
C VAL A 211 1.55 -6.55 -11.51
N GLN A 212 0.97 -5.47 -12.03
CA GLN A 212 1.71 -4.24 -12.37
C GLN A 212 2.39 -3.61 -11.15
N ILE A 213 1.69 -3.56 -10.02
CA ILE A 213 2.23 -3.07 -8.75
C ILE A 213 3.35 -4.00 -8.27
N ALA A 214 3.18 -5.32 -8.36
CA ALA A 214 4.24 -6.27 -8.00
C ALA A 214 5.51 -6.05 -8.84
N LEU A 215 5.36 -5.86 -10.16
CA LEU A 215 6.46 -5.52 -11.05
C LEU A 215 7.09 -4.17 -10.70
N GLY A 216 6.29 -3.16 -10.34
CA GLY A 216 6.79 -1.85 -9.89
C GLY A 216 7.55 -1.92 -8.55
N GLY A 217 7.04 -2.72 -7.60
CA GLY A 217 7.74 -3.07 -6.37
C GLY A 217 9.05 -3.80 -6.65
N TRP A 218 9.06 -4.71 -7.62
CA TRP A 218 10.29 -5.40 -8.06
C TRP A 218 11.31 -4.44 -8.67
N VAL A 219 10.89 -3.47 -9.49
CA VAL A 219 11.75 -2.39 -10.00
C VAL A 219 12.35 -1.57 -8.85
N SER A 220 11.51 -1.11 -7.91
CA SER A 220 11.95 -0.28 -6.78
C SER A 220 12.92 -1.03 -5.86
N THR A 221 12.61 -2.27 -5.52
CA THR A 221 13.42 -3.07 -4.60
C THR A 221 14.79 -3.42 -5.17
N ASN A 222 14.90 -3.55 -6.50
CA ASN A 222 16.15 -3.82 -7.20
C ASN A 222 16.90 -2.56 -7.69
N TYR A 223 16.43 -1.35 -7.37
CA TYR A 223 16.99 -0.09 -7.89
C TYR A 223 17.06 -0.03 -9.43
N ALA A 224 16.12 -0.69 -10.13
CA ALA A 224 16.14 -0.80 -11.59
C ALA A 224 15.51 0.38 -12.34
N VAL A 225 15.09 1.45 -11.63
CA VAL A 225 14.32 2.58 -12.19
C VAL A 225 15.03 3.26 -13.37
N LEU A 226 16.37 3.33 -13.36
CA LEU A 226 17.16 3.96 -14.43
C LEU A 226 17.86 2.94 -15.33
N ALA A 227 17.48 1.65 -15.28
CA ALA A 227 18.08 0.62 -16.14
C ALA A 227 17.79 0.83 -17.64
N CYS A 228 16.62 1.41 -17.95
CA CYS A 228 16.26 1.96 -19.24
C CYS A 228 16.20 3.48 -19.11
N THR A 229 17.00 4.21 -19.88
CA THR A 229 17.16 5.67 -19.73
C THR A 229 16.27 6.50 -20.67
N ASP A 230 15.56 5.85 -21.59
CA ASP A 230 14.72 6.46 -22.60
C ASP A 230 13.31 5.82 -22.66
N PHE A 231 12.43 6.48 -23.42
CA PHE A 231 11.06 6.05 -23.70
C PHE A 231 10.64 6.55 -25.09
N PRO A 232 10.00 5.74 -25.97
CA PRO A 232 9.40 4.42 -25.71
C PRO A 232 10.36 3.22 -25.85
N LEU A 233 11.58 3.43 -26.34
CA LEU A 233 12.64 2.43 -26.41
C LEU A 233 13.28 2.18 -25.02
N CYS A 234 14.14 1.17 -24.90
CA CYS A 234 15.04 0.97 -23.78
C CYS A 234 16.48 0.91 -24.29
N ASN A 235 17.27 1.92 -23.93
CA ASN A 235 18.63 2.16 -24.37
C ASN A 235 18.76 2.09 -25.91
N GLY A 236 17.82 2.74 -26.62
CA GLY A 236 17.78 2.79 -28.08
C GLY A 236 17.22 1.53 -28.76
N GLN A 237 16.74 0.54 -28.02
CA GLN A 237 16.22 -0.73 -28.57
C GLN A 237 14.80 -1.04 -28.08
N TRP A 238 13.98 -1.62 -28.94
CA TRP A 238 12.64 -2.11 -28.54
C TRP A 238 12.73 -3.35 -27.66
N VAL A 239 13.69 -4.23 -27.97
CA VAL A 239 13.99 -5.45 -27.23
C VAL A 239 15.50 -5.46 -26.98
N PRO A 240 15.95 -4.90 -25.84
CA PRO A 240 17.36 -4.90 -25.49
C PRO A 240 17.84 -6.29 -25.04
N PRO A 241 19.17 -6.52 -24.95
CA PRO A 241 19.71 -7.64 -24.19
C PRO A 241 19.15 -7.65 -22.77
N MET A 242 18.68 -8.82 -22.34
CA MET A 242 18.01 -9.00 -21.06
C MET A 242 18.40 -10.34 -20.45
N ASN A 243 18.70 -10.34 -19.16
CA ASN A 243 18.92 -11.56 -18.39
C ASN A 243 17.75 -11.78 -17.42
N PHE A 244 16.74 -12.54 -17.87
CA PHE A 244 15.57 -12.86 -17.07
C PHE A 244 15.87 -13.84 -15.92
N GLU A 245 16.85 -14.73 -16.11
CA GLU A 245 17.24 -15.72 -15.11
C GLU A 245 17.68 -15.04 -13.80
N HIS A 246 18.64 -14.10 -13.87
CA HIS A 246 19.06 -13.34 -12.70
C HIS A 246 18.11 -12.18 -12.36
N GLY A 247 17.47 -11.56 -13.36
CA GLY A 247 16.52 -10.46 -13.14
C GLY A 247 15.30 -10.87 -12.32
N PHE A 248 14.82 -12.11 -12.48
CA PHE A 248 13.66 -12.66 -11.78
C PHE A 248 14.00 -13.83 -10.85
N HIS A 249 15.28 -14.03 -10.51
CA HIS A 249 15.66 -14.87 -9.39
C HIS A 249 15.16 -14.24 -8.09
N LEU A 250 14.14 -14.84 -7.46
CA LEU A 250 13.40 -14.21 -6.37
C LEU A 250 14.13 -14.24 -5.03
N TRP A 251 14.85 -15.33 -4.75
CA TRP A 251 15.50 -15.56 -3.46
C TRP A 251 16.99 -15.22 -3.54
N ARG A 252 17.35 -13.95 -3.32
CA ARG A 252 18.74 -13.49 -3.35
C ARG A 252 18.94 -12.22 -2.52
N ALA A 253 20.17 -11.98 -2.08
CA ALA A 253 20.52 -10.75 -1.39
C ALA A 253 20.33 -9.52 -2.31
N LEU A 254 20.07 -8.36 -1.71
CA LEU A 254 19.96 -7.10 -2.43
C LEU A 254 21.26 -6.79 -3.19
N GLY A 255 21.14 -6.50 -4.49
CA GLY A 255 22.28 -6.19 -5.35
C GLY A 255 23.08 -7.39 -5.87
N MET A 256 22.73 -8.62 -5.47
CA MET A 256 23.45 -9.84 -5.86
C MET A 256 22.58 -10.79 -6.70
N THR A 257 23.17 -11.70 -7.45
CA THR A 257 22.54 -12.86 -8.10
C THR A 257 22.25 -13.97 -7.08
N GLY A 258 21.68 -15.10 -7.52
CA GLY A 258 21.49 -16.29 -6.67
C GLY A 258 22.81 -16.90 -6.21
N ASP A 259 23.85 -16.79 -7.04
CA ASP A 259 25.18 -17.36 -6.80
C ASP A 259 26.09 -16.45 -5.96
N GLY A 260 25.66 -15.21 -5.71
CA GLY A 260 26.37 -14.23 -4.87
C GLY A 260 27.18 -13.18 -5.63
N ASP A 261 27.20 -13.23 -6.96
CA ASP A 261 27.83 -12.21 -7.80
C ASP A 261 26.97 -10.93 -7.87
N VAL A 262 27.55 -9.81 -8.29
CA VAL A 262 26.80 -8.56 -8.47
C VAL A 262 25.81 -8.71 -9.62
N ILE A 263 24.57 -8.26 -9.42
CA ILE A 263 23.54 -8.32 -10.47
C ILE A 263 23.96 -7.50 -11.70
N SER A 264 23.83 -8.10 -12.89
CA SER A 264 24.21 -7.46 -14.14
C SER A 264 23.22 -6.37 -14.57
N GLN A 265 23.70 -5.44 -15.40
CA GLN A 265 22.84 -4.42 -16.00
C GLN A 265 21.71 -5.04 -16.83
N ASP A 266 21.97 -6.10 -17.61
CA ASP A 266 20.97 -6.79 -18.41
C ASP A 266 19.85 -7.40 -17.56
N ALA A 267 20.15 -7.82 -16.33
CA ALA A 267 19.16 -8.31 -15.39
C ALA A 267 18.27 -7.16 -14.86
N LEU A 268 18.87 -5.99 -14.57
CA LEU A 268 18.11 -4.79 -14.19
C LEU A 268 17.25 -4.26 -15.36
N VAL A 269 17.77 -4.33 -16.58
CA VAL A 269 17.03 -4.01 -17.81
C VAL A 269 15.82 -4.94 -17.96
N ALA A 270 15.98 -6.24 -17.76
CA ALA A 270 14.88 -7.20 -17.82
C ALA A 270 13.74 -6.84 -16.85
N ILE A 271 14.09 -6.44 -15.61
CA ILE A 271 13.13 -6.02 -14.58
C ILE A 271 12.37 -4.77 -15.04
N HIS A 272 13.08 -3.71 -15.43
CA HIS A 272 12.44 -2.44 -15.80
C HIS A 272 11.65 -2.56 -17.11
N TRP A 273 12.20 -3.25 -18.11
CA TRP A 273 11.53 -3.49 -19.39
C TRP A 273 10.22 -4.27 -19.22
N THR A 274 10.19 -5.27 -18.34
CA THR A 274 8.97 -6.03 -18.05
C THR A 274 7.89 -5.14 -17.42
N HIS A 275 8.26 -4.31 -16.44
CA HIS A 275 7.32 -3.40 -15.80
C HIS A 275 6.69 -2.40 -16.78
N ARG A 276 7.51 -1.77 -17.65
CA ARG A 276 7.02 -0.75 -18.60
C ARG A 276 6.17 -1.34 -19.73
N THR A 277 6.49 -2.54 -20.20
CA THR A 277 5.73 -3.17 -21.29
C THR A 277 4.41 -3.74 -20.79
N PHE A 278 4.41 -4.38 -19.61
CA PHE A 278 3.17 -4.82 -18.97
C PHE A 278 2.25 -3.63 -18.61
N ALA A 279 2.82 -2.45 -18.29
CA ALA A 279 2.05 -1.24 -18.03
C ALA A 279 1.14 -0.86 -19.21
N VAL A 280 1.58 -1.08 -20.46
CA VAL A 280 0.76 -0.80 -21.64
C VAL A 280 -0.53 -1.63 -21.62
N VAL A 281 -0.42 -2.92 -21.30
CA VAL A 281 -1.58 -3.83 -21.18
C VAL A 281 -2.52 -3.35 -20.07
N VAL A 282 -1.98 -2.99 -18.90
CA VAL A 282 -2.78 -2.53 -17.75
C VAL A 282 -3.46 -1.19 -18.05
N VAL A 283 -2.78 -0.25 -18.70
CA VAL A 283 -3.33 1.05 -19.10
C VAL A 283 -4.49 0.84 -20.08
N LEU A 284 -4.27 0.10 -21.17
CA LEU A 284 -5.29 -0.13 -22.19
C LEU A 284 -6.52 -0.85 -21.61
N TYR A 285 -6.30 -1.92 -20.83
CA TYR A 285 -7.38 -2.67 -20.23
C TYR A 285 -8.18 -1.84 -19.23
N THR A 286 -7.50 -1.15 -18.32
CA THR A 286 -8.15 -0.39 -17.26
C THR A 286 -8.86 0.85 -17.80
N LEU A 287 -8.32 1.50 -18.84
CA LEU A 287 -9.03 2.55 -19.58
C LEU A 287 -10.32 2.01 -20.17
N TRP A 288 -10.26 0.92 -20.95
CA TRP A 288 -11.43 0.29 -21.55
C TRP A 288 -12.49 -0.05 -20.49
N LEU A 289 -12.08 -0.71 -19.40
CA LEU A 289 -12.97 -1.10 -18.31
C LEU A 289 -13.64 0.14 -17.70
N ALA A 290 -12.86 1.16 -17.31
CA ALA A 290 -13.40 2.37 -16.72
C ALA A 290 -14.37 3.10 -17.65
N PHE A 291 -14.04 3.25 -18.94
CA PHE A 291 -14.95 3.83 -19.92
C PHE A 291 -16.27 3.07 -20.03
N ARG A 292 -16.23 1.73 -20.04
CA ARG A 292 -17.44 0.89 -20.07
C ARG A 292 -18.27 0.99 -18.81
N LEU A 293 -17.64 1.11 -17.64
CA LEU A 293 -18.34 1.18 -16.35
C LEU A 293 -18.96 2.56 -16.06
N ARG A 294 -18.46 3.65 -16.68
CA ARG A 294 -18.99 5.02 -16.48
C ARG A 294 -20.47 5.21 -16.83
N ARG A 295 -21.03 4.32 -17.64
CA ARG A 295 -22.45 4.33 -18.00
C ARG A 295 -23.37 4.06 -16.80
N PHE A 296 -22.87 3.31 -15.82
CA PHE A 296 -23.60 2.98 -14.59
C PHE A 296 -23.42 4.12 -13.57
N GLU A 297 -24.52 4.65 -13.05
CA GLU A 297 -24.51 5.80 -12.14
C GLU A 297 -23.73 5.47 -10.86
N SER A 298 -23.96 4.28 -10.31
CA SER A 298 -23.29 3.79 -9.10
C SER A 298 -21.78 3.64 -9.27
N LEU A 299 -21.27 3.50 -10.51
CA LEU A 299 -19.84 3.27 -10.80
C LEU A 299 -19.14 4.49 -11.39
N ARG A 300 -19.90 5.52 -11.81
CA ARG A 300 -19.38 6.66 -12.57
C ARG A 300 -18.25 7.39 -11.86
N THR A 301 -18.42 7.73 -10.58
CA THR A 301 -17.40 8.46 -9.81
C THR A 301 -16.09 7.68 -9.68
N PRO A 302 -16.07 6.43 -9.16
CA PRO A 302 -14.81 5.68 -9.09
C PRO A 302 -14.23 5.40 -10.48
N ALA A 303 -15.04 5.17 -11.51
CA ALA A 303 -14.55 4.98 -12.88
C ALA A 303 -13.91 6.25 -13.47
N ASN A 304 -14.47 7.44 -13.22
CA ASN A 304 -13.85 8.72 -13.59
C ASN A 304 -12.51 8.91 -12.84
N GLY A 305 -12.47 8.55 -11.56
CA GLY A 305 -11.24 8.55 -10.77
C GLY A 305 -10.17 7.65 -11.39
N VAL A 306 -10.54 6.43 -11.83
CA VAL A 306 -9.64 5.50 -12.53
C VAL A 306 -9.08 6.12 -13.81
N LEU A 307 -9.93 6.74 -14.64
CA LEU A 307 -9.47 7.39 -15.87
C LEU A 307 -8.44 8.50 -15.59
N LEU A 308 -8.72 9.36 -14.60
CA LEU A 308 -7.80 10.42 -14.19
C LEU A 308 -6.48 9.83 -13.67
N LEU A 309 -6.56 8.86 -12.77
CA LEU A 309 -5.38 8.29 -12.13
C LEU A 309 -4.50 7.51 -13.10
N ILE A 310 -5.05 6.86 -14.14
CA ILE A 310 -4.23 6.22 -15.17
C ILE A 310 -3.36 7.25 -15.91
N VAL A 311 -3.92 8.41 -16.25
CA VAL A 311 -3.15 9.50 -16.88
C VAL A 311 -2.06 9.99 -15.94
N VAL A 312 -2.39 10.22 -14.67
CA VAL A 312 -1.40 10.63 -13.65
C VAL A 312 -0.32 9.58 -13.46
N GLN A 313 -0.68 8.29 -13.44
CA GLN A 313 0.27 7.17 -13.31
C GLN A 313 1.21 7.07 -14.50
N PHE A 314 0.68 7.22 -15.72
CA PHE A 314 1.51 7.26 -16.92
C PHE A 314 2.49 8.44 -16.89
N LEU A 315 2.01 9.64 -16.57
CA LEU A 315 2.84 10.85 -16.51
C LEU A 315 3.91 10.77 -15.42
N THR A 316 3.56 10.32 -14.21
CA THR A 316 4.51 10.15 -13.11
C THR A 316 5.53 9.04 -13.39
N GLY A 317 5.11 7.94 -14.02
CA GLY A 317 6.01 6.85 -14.44
C GLY A 317 7.02 7.32 -15.49
N LEU A 318 6.55 8.01 -16.54
CA LEU A 318 7.42 8.60 -17.57
C LEU A 318 8.37 9.64 -16.97
N SER A 319 7.86 10.49 -16.07
CA SER A 319 8.65 11.53 -15.41
C SER A 319 9.78 10.96 -14.55
N ASN A 320 9.60 9.78 -13.94
CA ASN A 320 10.69 9.12 -13.20
C ASN A 320 11.87 8.75 -14.09
N ILE A 321 11.66 8.51 -15.40
CA ILE A 321 12.74 8.23 -16.35
C ILE A 321 13.35 9.56 -16.82
N VAL A 322 12.51 10.46 -17.36
CA VAL A 322 12.95 11.69 -18.02
C VAL A 322 13.61 12.68 -17.04
N LEU A 323 13.10 12.77 -15.81
CA LEU A 323 13.60 13.71 -14.80
C LEU A 323 14.59 13.08 -13.82
N GLN A 324 15.15 11.90 -14.15
CA GLN A 324 16.15 11.21 -13.32
C GLN A 324 15.64 10.88 -11.90
N TRP A 325 14.44 10.30 -11.83
CA TRP A 325 13.84 9.73 -10.62
C TRP A 325 13.77 10.69 -9.41
N PRO A 326 13.06 11.83 -9.55
CA PRO A 326 12.93 12.77 -8.43
C PRO A 326 12.00 12.20 -7.36
N LEU A 327 12.45 12.25 -6.10
CA LEU A 327 11.79 11.64 -4.95
C LEU A 327 10.28 11.94 -4.85
N PRO A 328 9.79 13.20 -4.99
CA PRO A 328 8.35 13.47 -4.90
C PRO A 328 7.52 12.76 -5.98
N ILE A 329 8.06 12.63 -7.20
CA ILE A 329 7.37 11.96 -8.32
C ILE A 329 7.35 10.45 -8.09
N ALA A 330 8.44 9.87 -7.59
CA ALA A 330 8.49 8.46 -7.24
C ALA A 330 7.50 8.11 -6.12
N VAL A 331 7.43 8.94 -5.06
CA VAL A 331 6.43 8.79 -4.00
C VAL A 331 5.00 8.98 -4.53
N ALA A 332 4.77 9.96 -5.41
CA ALA A 332 3.46 10.19 -6.04
C ALA A 332 3.03 9.03 -6.95
N HIS A 333 3.98 8.43 -7.68
CA HIS A 333 3.73 7.25 -8.51
C HIS A 333 3.24 6.09 -7.63
N ASN A 334 3.96 5.78 -6.55
CA ASN A 334 3.57 4.76 -5.57
C ASN A 334 2.21 5.04 -4.92
N GLY A 335 1.98 6.27 -4.45
CA GLY A 335 0.71 6.67 -3.84
C GLY A 335 -0.46 6.59 -4.81
N GLY A 336 -0.27 7.04 -6.05
CA GLY A 336 -1.32 6.97 -7.06
C GLY A 336 -1.64 5.53 -7.50
N ALA A 337 -0.68 4.61 -7.47
CA ALA A 337 -0.95 3.18 -7.68
C ALA A 337 -1.80 2.59 -6.54
N ALA A 338 -1.54 2.99 -5.29
CA ALA A 338 -2.35 2.59 -4.14
C ALA A 338 -3.79 3.18 -4.19
N ILE A 339 -3.94 4.44 -4.65
CA ILE A 339 -5.26 5.05 -4.89
C ILE A 339 -5.99 4.33 -6.03
N LEU A 340 -5.29 4.01 -7.12
CA LEU A 340 -5.87 3.27 -8.25
C LEU A 340 -6.38 1.89 -7.79
N LEU A 341 -5.64 1.20 -6.92
CA LEU A 341 -6.07 -0.04 -6.28
C LEU A 341 -7.37 0.16 -5.48
N LEU A 342 -7.43 1.19 -4.62
CA LEU A 342 -8.64 1.50 -3.86
C LEU A 342 -9.85 1.75 -4.76
N LEU A 343 -9.67 2.47 -5.87
CA LEU A 343 -10.74 2.73 -6.83
C LEU A 343 -11.23 1.44 -7.51
N LEU A 344 -10.33 0.54 -7.90
CA LEU A 344 -10.71 -0.78 -8.45
C LEU A 344 -11.38 -1.66 -7.39
N VAL A 345 -10.93 -1.63 -6.13
CA VAL A 345 -11.60 -2.30 -5.01
C VAL A 345 -13.02 -1.76 -4.82
N MET A 346 -13.20 -0.44 -4.88
CA MET A 346 -14.52 0.20 -4.80
C MET A 346 -15.43 -0.19 -5.98
N LEU A 347 -14.91 -0.24 -7.21
CA LEU A 347 -15.66 -0.72 -8.37
C LEU A 347 -16.11 -2.17 -8.18
N ASN A 348 -15.18 -3.06 -7.81
CA ASN A 348 -15.48 -4.46 -7.54
C ASN A 348 -16.51 -4.61 -6.42
N PHE A 349 -16.40 -3.82 -5.34
CA PHE A 349 -17.39 -3.82 -4.27
C PHE A 349 -18.78 -3.43 -4.77
N ARG A 350 -18.92 -2.28 -5.45
CA ARG A 350 -20.21 -1.78 -5.94
C ARG A 350 -20.86 -2.71 -6.96
N ILE A 351 -20.07 -3.29 -7.87
CA ILE A 351 -20.55 -4.33 -8.80
C ILE A 351 -21.03 -5.56 -8.02
N SER A 352 -20.31 -5.97 -6.97
CA SER A 352 -20.68 -7.15 -6.16
C SER A 352 -21.96 -6.97 -5.38
N SER A 353 -22.27 -5.73 -5.03
CA SER A 353 -23.49 -5.29 -4.34
C SER A 353 -24.68 -5.10 -5.29
N SER A 354 -24.44 -5.10 -6.60
CA SER A 354 -25.47 -5.08 -7.64
C SER A 354 -25.99 -6.48 -7.98
N ARG A 355 -25.48 -7.55 -7.34
CA ARG A 355 -25.98 -8.91 -7.51
C ARG A 355 -27.29 -9.12 -6.72
N PRO A 356 -28.29 -9.80 -7.30
CA PRO A 356 -29.53 -10.14 -6.58
C PRO A 356 -29.24 -10.91 -5.28
N GLY A 357 -29.96 -10.56 -4.20
CA GLY A 357 -29.90 -11.29 -2.91
C GLY A 357 -28.81 -10.88 -1.93
N ARG A 358 -27.97 -9.88 -2.24
CA ARG A 358 -26.96 -9.36 -1.29
C ARG A 358 -27.50 -8.12 -0.58
N ALA A 359 -27.78 -8.23 0.72
CA ALA A 359 -28.24 -7.11 1.54
C ALA A 359 -27.18 -5.99 1.57
N VAL A 360 -27.45 -4.88 0.89
CA VAL A 360 -26.72 -3.62 1.04
C VAL A 360 -27.47 -2.79 2.08
N LEU A 361 -26.73 -2.02 2.88
CA LEU A 361 -27.35 -0.99 3.72
C LEU A 361 -28.23 -0.10 2.81
N PRO A 362 -29.55 -0.03 3.02
CA PRO A 362 -30.37 0.91 2.26
C PRO A 362 -29.82 2.32 2.49
N ALA A 363 -29.88 3.16 1.47
CA ALA A 363 -29.75 4.60 1.70
C ALA A 363 -30.76 4.94 2.79
N ARG A 364 -30.31 5.60 3.88
CA ARG A 364 -31.26 6.12 4.87
C ARG A 364 -32.25 6.96 4.06
N ASP A 365 -33.51 6.58 4.09
CA ASP A 365 -34.57 7.48 3.72
C ASP A 365 -34.34 8.74 4.55
N VAL A 366 -33.98 9.82 3.88
CA VAL A 366 -34.03 11.16 4.45
C VAL A 366 -35.51 11.50 4.54
N VAL A 367 -36.22 10.82 5.44
CA VAL A 367 -37.56 11.22 5.85
C VAL A 367 -37.34 12.19 6.99
N SER A 368 -37.52 13.45 6.64
CA SER A 368 -38.04 14.53 7.48
C SER A 368 -38.38 14.14 8.91
N ALA A 369 -37.65 14.73 9.86
CA ALA A 369 -38.17 15.13 11.16
C ALA A 369 -37.59 16.50 11.48
#